data_AF-A0A2V8UDT4-F1
#
_entry.id   AF-A0A2V8UDT4-F1
#
_cell.length_a   1.000
_cell.length_b   1.000
_cell.length_c   1.000
_cell.angle_alpha   90.00
_cell.angle_beta   90.00
_cell.angle_gamma   90.00
#
_symmetry.space_group_name_H-M   'P 1'
#
loop_
_entity.id
_entity.type
_entity.pdbx_description
1 polymer ?
#
loop_
_entity_poly.entity_id
_entity_poly.type
_entity_poly.pdbx_seq_one_letter_code
_entity_poly.pdbx_strand_id
1 'polypeptide(L)'
;MQDVFNPDSSQGNGLASLLVGWGTWGHVGTQPPVADKSKDQGIYVQDDWKVSQRLTVNLRLRYEWSTPFTERFNRLVVVDYNGDTGIDIPGLGRLKGTSYLADGKKRRQW
;
A
#
# COMPACT_ATOMS: atom_id res chain seq x y z
N MET A 1 8.07 47.16 -17.19
CA MET A 1 9.18 46.26 -17.58
C MET A 1 9.38 45.30 -16.42
N GLN A 2 9.39 43.99 -16.69
CA GLN A 2 9.67 42.98 -15.68
C GLN A 2 11.17 43.03 -15.33
N ASP A 3 11.50 43.03 -14.04
CA ASP A 3 12.89 43.01 -13.57
C ASP A 3 13.53 41.65 -13.87
N VAL A 4 14.69 41.68 -14.52
CA VAL A 4 15.44 40.48 -14.94
C VAL A 4 15.87 39.61 -13.75
N PHE A 5 15.92 40.19 -12.55
CA PHE A 5 16.35 39.52 -11.33
C PHE A 5 15.19 39.05 -10.42
N ASN A 6 13.92 39.27 -10.81
CA ASN A 6 12.76 38.82 -10.05
C ASN A 6 11.74 38.09 -10.95
N PRO A 7 12.00 36.82 -11.29
CA PRO A 7 11.17 36.05 -12.22
C PRO A 7 9.79 35.73 -11.62
N ASP A 8 8.74 35.96 -12.40
CA ASP A 8 7.35 35.62 -12.06
C ASP A 8 7.00 34.27 -12.69
N SER A 9 6.52 33.31 -11.90
CA SER A 9 6.12 31.98 -12.39
C SER A 9 4.89 31.98 -13.29
N SER A 10 4.15 33.09 -13.36
CA SER A 10 2.95 33.25 -14.19
C SER A 10 3.23 33.90 -15.55
N GLN A 11 4.46 34.33 -15.82
CA GLN A 11 4.85 35.05 -17.04
C GLN A 11 6.22 34.58 -17.56
N GLY A 12 6.42 34.58 -18.89
CA GLY A 12 7.66 34.14 -19.53
C GLY A 12 7.57 32.76 -20.21
N ASN A 13 8.66 32.30 -20.83
CA ASN A 13 8.71 31.03 -21.56
C ASN A 13 9.59 30.02 -20.82
N GLY A 14 8.96 29.00 -20.22
CA GLY A 14 9.66 27.97 -19.44
C GLY A 14 10.70 27.16 -20.23
N LEU A 15 10.52 27.00 -21.55
CA LEU A 15 11.50 26.32 -22.41
C LEU A 15 12.74 27.20 -22.65
N ALA A 16 12.57 28.51 -22.82
CA ALA A 16 13.68 29.44 -22.95
C ALA A 16 14.48 29.53 -21.63
N SER A 17 13.80 29.58 -20.49
CA SER A 17 14.45 29.56 -19.17
C SER A 17 15.23 28.26 -18.92
N LEU A 18 14.72 27.12 -19.40
CA LEU A 18 15.45 25.85 -19.36
C LEU A 18 16.72 25.90 -20.23
N LEU A 19 16.62 26.40 -21.47
CA LEU A 19 17.75 26.48 -22.40
C LEU A 19 18.86 27.43 -21.93
N VAL A 20 18.50 28.50 -21.22
CA VAL A 20 19.45 29.46 -20.64
C VAL A 20 19.95 29.01 -19.26
N GLY A 21 19.37 27.94 -18.69
CA GLY A 21 19.82 27.37 -17.41
C GLY A 21 19.26 28.05 -16.17
N TRP A 22 18.22 28.88 -16.29
CA TRP A 22 17.48 29.51 -15.18
C TRP A 22 16.41 28.59 -14.59
N GLY A 23 16.65 27.29 -14.56
CA GLY A 23 15.78 26.36 -13.86
C GLY A 23 15.78 26.67 -12.36
N THR A 24 14.63 27.02 -11.81
CA THR A 24 14.48 27.39 -10.39
C THR A 24 14.47 26.18 -9.47
N TRP A 25 13.95 25.04 -9.93
CA TRP A 25 13.87 23.82 -9.14
C TRP A 25 13.60 22.58 -10.01
N GLY A 26 14.09 21.42 -9.57
CA GLY A 26 13.80 20.12 -10.15
C GLY A 26 13.97 19.02 -9.11
N HIS A 27 13.17 17.95 -9.20
CA HIS A 27 13.32 16.78 -8.34
C HIS A 27 13.56 15.53 -9.20
N VAL A 28 14.41 14.65 -8.70
CA VAL A 28 14.53 13.28 -9.23
C VAL A 28 14.10 12.35 -8.10
N GLY A 29 12.95 11.70 -8.29
CA GLY A 29 12.44 10.73 -7.33
C GLY A 29 13.09 9.37 -7.57
N THR A 30 13.87 8.87 -6.62
CA THR A 30 14.28 7.46 -6.61
C THR A 30 13.23 6.65 -5.86
N GLN A 31 12.33 5.99 -6.60
CA GLN A 31 11.37 5.06 -6.00
C GLN A 31 12.10 3.73 -5.73
N PRO A 32 12.10 3.22 -4.49
CA PRO A 32 12.60 1.89 -4.24
C PRO A 32 11.77 0.85 -5.02
N PRO A 33 12.40 -0.23 -5.53
CA PRO A 33 11.66 -1.30 -6.16
C PRO A 33 10.74 -1.97 -5.13
N VAL A 34 9.54 -2.33 -5.61
CA VAL A 34 8.53 -3.06 -4.83
C VAL A 34 9.10 -4.44 -4.47
N ALA A 35 9.09 -4.77 -3.18
CA ALA A 35 9.64 -6.02 -2.65
C ALA A 35 8.63 -6.75 -1.76
N ASP A 36 7.36 -6.65 -2.13
CA ASP A 36 6.25 -7.28 -1.44
C ASP A 36 6.16 -8.76 -1.79
N LYS A 37 5.87 -9.58 -0.78
CA LYS A 37 5.68 -11.02 -0.91
C LYS A 37 4.39 -11.43 -0.23
N SER A 38 3.54 -12.12 -0.98
CA SER A 38 2.40 -12.87 -0.48
C SER A 38 2.54 -14.33 -0.93
N LYS A 39 1.94 -15.24 -0.16
CA LYS A 39 1.82 -16.65 -0.49
C LYS A 39 0.35 -17.00 -0.52
N ASP A 40 -0.07 -17.63 -1.60
CA ASP A 40 -1.42 -18.16 -1.76
C ASP A 40 -1.37 -19.68 -1.91
N GLN A 41 -2.26 -20.37 -1.22
CA GLN A 41 -2.33 -21.83 -1.20
C GLN A 41 -3.79 -22.27 -1.23
N GLY A 42 -4.09 -23.31 -2.00
CA GLY A 42 -5.43 -23.85 -2.08
C GLY A 42 -5.44 -25.37 -2.08
N ILE A 43 -6.54 -25.93 -1.59
CA ILE A 43 -6.85 -27.36 -1.63
C ILE A 43 -8.22 -27.50 -2.31
N TYR A 44 -8.30 -28.46 -3.23
CA TYR A 44 -9.51 -28.76 -3.99
C TYR A 44 -9.83 -30.25 -3.88
N VAL A 45 -11.07 -30.55 -3.53
CA VAL A 45 -11.60 -31.91 -3.46
C VAL A 45 -12.92 -31.96 -4.20
N GLN A 46 -13.07 -32.94 -5.07
CA GLN A 46 -14.28 -33.19 -5.82
C GLN A 46 -14.67 -34.65 -5.69
N ASP A 47 -15.96 -34.89 -5.51
CA ASP A 47 -16.55 -36.22 -5.43
C ASP A 47 -17.83 -36.31 -6.26
N ASP A 48 -18.06 -37.48 -6.84
CA ASP A 48 -19.22 -37.82 -7.66
C ASP A 48 -19.90 -39.05 -7.05
N TRP A 49 -20.80 -38.82 -6.10
CA TRP A 49 -21.43 -39.87 -5.32
C TRP A 49 -22.72 -40.36 -5.95
N LYS A 50 -22.76 -41.63 -6.35
CA LYS A 50 -23.99 -42.30 -6.82
C LYS A 50 -24.77 -42.87 -5.63
N VAL A 51 -25.79 -42.15 -5.19
CA VAL A 51 -26.67 -42.55 -4.07
C VAL A 51 -27.65 -43.65 -4.50
N SER A 52 -28.10 -43.63 -5.76
CA SER A 52 -28.91 -44.70 -6.36
C SER A 52 -28.70 -44.75 -7.89
N GLN A 53 -29.27 -45.75 -8.59
CA GLN A 53 -29.19 -45.84 -10.06
C GLN A 53 -29.81 -44.64 -10.80
N ARG A 54 -30.58 -43.80 -10.10
CA ARG A 54 -31.26 -42.62 -10.65
C ARG A 54 -30.79 -41.31 -10.03
N LEU A 55 -29.93 -41.33 -9.02
CA LEU A 55 -29.48 -40.13 -8.32
C LEU A 55 -27.96 -40.15 -8.16
N THR A 56 -27.31 -39.15 -8.76
CA THR A 56 -25.90 -38.84 -8.58
C THR A 56 -25.77 -37.45 -7.99
N VAL A 57 -24.93 -37.30 -6.98
CA VAL A 57 -24.63 -36.04 -6.29
C VAL A 57 -23.19 -35.67 -6.61
N ASN A 58 -22.98 -34.49 -7.20
CA ASN A 58 -21.65 -33.92 -7.43
C ASN A 58 -21.33 -32.95 -6.30
N LEU A 59 -20.26 -33.22 -5.54
CA LEU A 59 -19.79 -32.39 -4.45
C LEU A 59 -18.43 -31.81 -4.80
N ARG A 60 -18.26 -30.51 -4.57
CA ARG A 60 -16.98 -29.81 -4.77
C ARG A 60 -16.71 -28.91 -3.59
N LEU A 61 -15.56 -29.10 -2.97
CA LEU A 61 -15.06 -28.26 -1.89
C LEU A 61 -13.73 -27.65 -2.30
N ARG A 62 -13.62 -26.34 -2.13
CA ARG A 62 -12.38 -25.60 -2.34
C ARG A 62 -12.08 -24.78 -1.11
N TYR A 63 -10.88 -24.97 -0.57
CA TYR A 63 -10.36 -24.15 0.52
C TYR A 63 -9.16 -23.36 0.01
N GLU A 64 -9.18 -22.05 0.21
CA GLU A 64 -8.10 -21.15 -0.17
C GLU A 64 -7.57 -20.43 1.06
N TRP A 65 -6.26 -20.24 1.10
CA TRP A 65 -5.56 -19.54 2.15
C TRP A 65 -4.50 -18.63 1.56
N SER A 66 -4.80 -17.34 1.58
CA SER A 66 -3.86 -16.30 1.20
C SER A 66 -3.24 -15.66 2.44
N THR A 67 -1.92 -15.49 2.40
CA THR A 67 -1.19 -14.76 3.44
C THR A 67 -1.09 -13.28 3.06
N PRO A 68 -1.15 -12.37 4.06
CA PRO A 68 -0.94 -10.94 3.81
C PRO A 68 0.41 -10.67 3.18
N PHE A 69 0.47 -9.57 2.46
CA PHE A 69 1.72 -9.05 1.96
C PHE A 69 2.66 -8.69 3.12
N THR A 70 3.93 -9.08 2.93
CA THR A 70 5.06 -8.72 3.77
C THR A 70 6.14 -8.12 2.88
N GLU A 71 6.79 -7.04 3.30
CA GLU A 71 7.86 -6.41 2.53
C GLU A 71 9.22 -6.87 3.07
N ARG A 72 10.14 -7.26 2.16
CA ARG A 72 11.43 -7.88 2.55
C ARG A 72 12.32 -6.97 3.39
N PHE A 73 12.25 -5.66 3.19
CA PHE A 73 13.14 -4.66 3.76
C PHE A 73 12.49 -3.81 4.85
N ASN A 74 11.30 -4.18 5.35
CA ASN A 74 10.59 -3.47 6.40
C ASN A 74 10.28 -1.99 6.08
N ARG A 75 10.00 -1.67 4.81
CA ARG A 75 9.76 -0.29 4.34
C ARG A 75 8.29 0.11 4.26
N LEU A 76 7.37 -0.81 4.55
CA LEU A 76 5.95 -0.52 4.57
C LEU A 76 5.53 0.17 5.87
N VAL A 77 4.65 1.15 5.74
CA VAL A 77 3.87 1.70 6.87
C VAL A 77 2.54 0.97 6.90
N VAL A 78 2.19 0.42 8.05
CA VAL A 78 0.90 -0.23 8.30
C VAL A 78 0.06 0.66 9.20
N VAL A 79 -1.22 0.82 8.87
CA VAL A 79 -2.19 1.56 9.68
C VAL A 79 -2.84 0.62 10.68
N ASP A 80 -2.78 0.97 11.96
CA ASP A 80 -3.47 0.30 13.05
C ASP A 80 -4.61 1.20 13.57
N TYR A 81 -5.84 0.87 13.18
CA TYR A 81 -7.04 1.63 13.53
C TYR A 81 -7.37 1.57 15.03
N ASN A 82 -6.92 0.55 15.75
CA ASN A 82 -7.14 0.39 17.18
C ASN A 82 -5.90 0.76 18.01
N GLY A 83 -4.79 1.05 17.33
CA GLY A 83 -3.55 1.47 17.93
C GLY A 83 -3.74 2.73 18.75
N ASP A 84 -3.17 2.70 19.95
CA ASP A 84 -3.28 3.78 20.91
C ASP A 84 -2.29 4.90 20.58
N THR A 85 -2.81 6.10 20.34
CA THR A 85 -1.98 7.24 19.94
C THR A 85 -1.17 7.82 21.10
N GLY A 86 -1.47 7.49 22.35
CA GLY A 86 -0.85 8.16 23.48
C GLY A 86 -1.61 9.40 23.97
N ILE A 87 -2.54 9.91 23.17
CA ILE A 87 -3.17 11.23 23.36
C ILE A 87 -4.57 11.07 23.95
N ASP A 88 -4.76 11.66 25.12
CA ASP A 88 -6.06 11.75 25.80
C ASP A 88 -6.63 13.16 25.67
N ILE A 89 -7.88 13.26 25.19
CA ILE A 89 -8.60 14.52 25.08
C ILE A 89 -9.73 14.52 26.14
N PRO A 90 -9.75 15.50 27.07
CA PRO A 90 -10.85 15.65 28.01
C PRO A 90 -12.21 15.71 27.29
N GLY A 91 -13.15 14.84 27.69
CA GLY A 91 -14.50 14.78 27.12
C GLY A 91 -14.67 13.92 25.86
N LEU A 92 -13.58 13.52 25.18
CA LEU A 92 -13.61 12.65 24.00
C LEU A 92 -12.90 11.30 24.25
N GLY A 93 -12.08 11.21 25.29
CA GLY A 93 -11.33 10.01 25.64
C GLY A 93 -10.06 9.85 24.82
N ARG A 94 -9.54 8.61 24.79
CA ARG A 94 -8.25 8.28 24.18
C ARG A 94 -8.36 8.13 22.68
N LEU A 95 -7.53 8.86 21.94
CA LEU A 95 -7.53 8.78 20.49
C LEU A 95 -6.91 7.47 19.99
N LYS A 96 -7.56 6.89 18.98
CA LYS A 96 -7.18 5.63 18.32
C LYS A 96 -6.84 5.88 16.85
N GLY A 97 -6.01 5.03 16.28
CA GLY A 97 -5.53 5.16 14.91
C GLY A 97 -4.07 5.61 14.90
N THR A 98 -3.16 4.65 14.89
CA THR A 98 -1.72 4.89 14.73
C THR A 98 -1.22 4.27 13.45
N SER A 99 -0.01 4.61 13.04
CA SER A 99 0.70 3.86 12.02
C SER A 99 2.02 3.39 12.58
N TYR A 100 2.44 2.19 12.17
CA TYR A 100 3.72 1.63 12.57
C TYR A 100 4.50 1.18 11.33
N LEU A 101 5.82 1.31 11.40
CA LEU A 101 6.71 0.74 10.39
C LEU A 101 6.73 -0.77 10.53
N ALA A 102 6.66 -1.49 9.41
CA ALA A 102 6.88 -2.92 9.39
C ALA A 102 8.24 -3.24 10.06
N ASP A 103 8.27 -4.18 10.99
CA ASP A 103 9.49 -4.61 11.68
C ASP A 103 9.56 -6.14 11.68
N GLY A 104 10.73 -6.74 11.94
CA GLY A 104 10.94 -8.19 11.97
C GLY A 104 9.93 -8.96 12.84
N LYS A 105 9.37 -8.31 13.87
CA LYS A 105 8.30 -8.86 14.73
C LYS A 105 6.88 -8.60 14.21
N LYS A 106 6.67 -7.54 13.42
CA LYS A 106 5.37 -7.10 12.90
C LYS A 106 5.49 -6.70 11.42
N ARG A 107 5.49 -7.69 10.53
CA ARG A 107 5.59 -7.49 9.06
C ARG A 107 4.27 -7.60 8.31
N ARG A 108 3.24 -8.12 8.98
CA ARG A 108 1.97 -8.50 8.36
C ARG A 108 0.98 -7.37 8.58
N GLN A 109 0.35 -6.96 7.50
CA GLN A 109 -0.75 -6.00 7.50
C GLN A 109 -2.05 -6.70 7.91
N TRP A 110 -2.35 -6.70 9.21
CA TRP A 110 -3.67 -6.88 9.83
C TRP A 110 -3.65 -6.26 11.23
#